data_AF-A0A957M8Y7-F1
#
_entry.id   AF-A0A957M8Y7-F1
#
_cell.length_a   1.000
_cell.length_b   1.000
_cell.length_c   1.000
_cell.angle_alpha   90.00
_cell.angle_beta   90.00
_cell.angle_gamma   90.00
#
_symmetry.space_group_name_H-M   'P 1'
#
loop_
_entity.id
_entity.type
_entity.pdbx_description
1 polymer ?
#
loop_
_entity_poly.entity_id
_entity_poly.type
_entity_poly.pdbx_seq_one_letter_code
_entity_poly.pdbx_strand_id
1 'polypeptide(L)'
;FAEPYRVHWGVVIALVVALIMWWVIFKTTLGFETRTVGANNKAARYAGMNVNWVIILTMMIAGGLAGLAGGIETLGLNHKFAPEFTGGVGFDGITVALLGQTNPIGVVLSAFLLGALDAGGARMQFDSGVSADIIQVIQALVLAFVAAPTIIRQIYRIRKPSDQVESTVFSSGWGR
;
A
#
# COMPACT_ATOMS: atom_id res chain seq x y z
N PHE A 1 -12.03 -23.61 -8.60
CA PHE A 1 -11.48 -23.83 -9.94
C PHE A 1 -10.81 -25.20 -9.94
N ALA A 2 -11.03 -26.03 -10.97
CA ALA A 2 -10.42 -27.35 -11.08
C ALA A 2 -8.92 -27.22 -11.41
N GLU A 3 -8.11 -28.18 -10.92
CA GLU A 3 -6.65 -28.26 -11.12
C GLU A 3 -6.30 -28.18 -12.61
N PRO A 4 -5.33 -27.35 -13.04
CA PRO A 4 -4.05 -27.06 -12.36
C PRO A 4 -3.86 -25.59 -11.91
N TYR A 5 -4.91 -24.76 -11.90
CA TYR A 5 -4.76 -23.34 -11.58
C TYR A 5 -4.94 -23.10 -10.08
N ARG A 6 -3.87 -22.70 -9.38
CA ARG A 6 -3.89 -22.17 -7.99
C ARG A 6 -4.56 -20.78 -7.91
N VAL A 7 -5.56 -20.52 -8.76
CA VAL A 7 -6.31 -19.26 -8.77
C VAL A 7 -7.53 -19.44 -7.87
N HIS A 8 -7.40 -18.99 -6.64
CA HIS A 8 -8.48 -18.83 -5.68
C HIS A 8 -9.36 -17.61 -5.98
N TRP A 9 -10.61 -17.65 -5.55
CA TRP A 9 -11.55 -16.50 -5.58
C TRP A 9 -11.03 -15.29 -4.78
N GLY A 10 -10.00 -15.50 -3.95
CA GLY A 10 -9.30 -14.45 -3.20
C GLY A 10 -8.77 -13.31 -4.06
N VAL A 11 -8.31 -13.58 -5.30
CA VAL A 11 -7.83 -12.52 -6.20
C VAL A 11 -8.97 -11.57 -6.60
N VAL A 12 -10.16 -12.11 -6.86
CA VAL A 12 -11.34 -11.32 -7.22
C VAL A 12 -11.78 -10.47 -6.03
N ILE A 13 -11.81 -11.06 -4.83
CA ILE A 13 -12.14 -10.33 -3.60
C ILE A 13 -11.12 -9.22 -3.33
N ALA A 14 -9.82 -9.50 -3.47
CA ALA A 14 -8.76 -8.52 -3.29
C ALA A 14 -8.89 -7.32 -4.25
N LEU A 15 -9.20 -7.57 -5.53
CA LEU A 15 -9.43 -6.50 -6.52
C LEU A 15 -10.67 -5.66 -6.18
N VAL A 16 -11.77 -6.30 -5.77
CA VAL A 16 -12.99 -5.58 -5.35
C VAL A 16 -12.70 -4.73 -4.13
N VAL A 17 -12.00 -5.26 -3.13
CA VAL A 17 -11.60 -4.54 -1.92
C VAL A 17 -10.69 -3.36 -2.25
N ALA A 18 -9.70 -3.55 -3.14
CA ALA A 18 -8.82 -2.48 -3.59
C ALA A 18 -9.59 -1.35 -4.28
N LEU A 19 -10.59 -1.68 -5.11
CA LEU A 19 -11.45 -0.70 -5.76
C LEU A 19 -12.34 0.06 -4.76
N ILE A 20 -12.91 -0.65 -3.77
CA ILE A 20 -13.66 -0.04 -2.67
C ILE A 20 -12.77 0.93 -1.90
N MET A 21 -11.55 0.53 -1.54
CA MET A 21 -10.62 1.37 -0.81
C MET A 21 -10.17 2.59 -1.60
N TRP A 22 -9.95 2.43 -2.91
CA TRP A 22 -9.70 3.56 -3.80
C TRP A 22 -10.87 4.55 -3.77
N TRP A 23 -12.11 4.07 -3.89
CA TRP A 23 -13.28 4.92 -3.83
C TRP A 23 -13.43 5.60 -2.46
N VAL A 24 -13.26 4.87 -1.35
CA VAL A 24 -13.32 5.44 0.01
C VAL A 24 -12.26 6.52 0.20
N ILE A 25 -11.01 6.29 -0.19
CA ILE A 25 -9.93 7.25 0.03
C ILE A 25 -10.11 8.52 -0.83
N PHE A 26 -10.52 8.38 -2.09
CA PHE A 26 -10.55 9.50 -3.03
C PHE A 26 -11.90 10.21 -3.16
N LYS A 27 -13.02 9.52 -2.93
CA LYS A 27 -14.38 10.05 -3.15
C LYS A 27 -15.17 10.33 -1.88
N THR A 28 -14.73 9.88 -0.70
CA THR A 28 -15.50 10.07 0.55
C THR A 28 -14.86 11.08 1.51
N THR A 29 -15.69 11.64 2.38
CA THR A 29 -15.29 12.54 3.48
C THR A 29 -14.35 11.86 4.46
N LEU A 30 -14.58 10.57 4.77
CA LEU A 30 -13.70 9.77 5.61
C LEU A 30 -12.26 9.69 5.06
N GLY A 31 -12.13 9.57 3.74
CA GLY A 31 -10.84 9.57 3.06
C GLY A 31 -10.11 10.92 3.13
N PHE A 32 -10.87 12.03 3.13
CA PHE A 32 -10.31 13.38 3.33
C PHE A 32 -9.83 13.58 4.76
N GLU A 33 -10.65 13.21 5.75
CA GLU A 33 -10.30 13.32 7.17
C GLU A 33 -9.06 12.48 7.50
N THR A 34 -9.01 11.23 7.01
CA THR A 34 -7.87 10.33 7.22
C THR A 34 -6.57 10.88 6.64
N ARG A 35 -6.61 11.42 5.42
CA ARG A 35 -5.42 12.04 4.78
C ARG A 35 -4.97 13.31 5.50
N THR A 36 -5.92 14.12 5.97
CA THR A 36 -5.61 15.38 6.65
C THR A 36 -5.03 15.13 8.03
N VAL A 37 -5.60 14.19 8.79
CA VAL A 37 -5.06 13.71 10.07
C VAL A 37 -3.65 13.14 9.87
N GLY A 38 -3.46 12.26 8.90
CA GLY A 38 -2.15 11.66 8.58
C GLY A 38 -1.08 12.68 8.17
N ALA A 39 -1.45 13.77 7.51
CA ALA A 39 -0.52 14.84 7.13
C ALA A 39 -0.16 15.75 8.31
N ASN A 40 -1.15 16.17 9.11
CA ASN A 40 -0.92 17.00 10.29
C ASN A 40 -2.09 16.94 11.29
N ASN A 41 -1.93 16.13 12.35
CA ASN A 41 -2.87 16.00 13.46
C ASN A 41 -3.29 17.35 14.09
N LYS A 42 -2.35 18.29 14.24
CA LYS A 42 -2.63 19.59 14.88
C LYS A 42 -3.55 20.43 13.99
N ALA A 43 -3.20 20.55 12.71
CA ALA A 43 -4.00 21.29 11.74
C ALA A 43 -5.41 20.68 11.59
N ALA A 44 -5.51 19.34 11.59
CA ALA A 44 -6.79 18.66 11.53
C ALA A 44 -7.70 19.00 12.73
N ARG A 45 -7.13 19.08 13.93
CA ARG A 45 -7.87 19.46 15.14
C ARG A 45 -8.32 20.91 15.14
N TYR A 46 -7.51 21.81 14.59
CA TYR A 46 -7.90 23.22 14.39
C TYR A 46 -9.01 23.38 13.34
N ALA A 47 -9.07 22.50 12.34
CA ALA A 47 -10.14 22.47 11.34
C ALA A 47 -11.46 21.86 11.84
N GLY A 48 -11.57 21.51 13.13
CA GLY A 48 -12.78 20.96 13.74
C GLY A 48 -13.00 19.46 13.53
N MET A 49 -12.03 18.73 12.97
CA MET A 49 -12.14 17.28 12.80
C MET A 49 -11.91 16.53 14.11
N ASN A 50 -12.69 15.47 14.34
CA ASN A 50 -12.51 14.60 15.50
C ASN A 50 -11.38 13.58 15.24
N VAL A 51 -10.14 14.03 15.44
CA VAL A 51 -8.91 13.25 15.20
C VAL A 51 -8.95 11.87 15.87
N ASN A 52 -9.39 11.78 17.12
CA ASN A 52 -9.43 10.52 17.85
C ASN A 52 -10.39 9.51 17.19
N TRP A 53 -11.55 9.97 16.74
CA TRP A 53 -12.53 9.11 16.07
C TRP A 53 -12.03 8.62 14.72
N VAL A 54 -11.39 9.49 13.94
CA VAL A 54 -10.77 9.14 12.65
C VAL A 54 -9.67 8.08 12.85
N ILE A 55 -8.83 8.21 13.88
CA ILE A 55 -7.81 7.20 14.19
C ILE A 55 -8.45 5.85 14.54
N ILE A 56 -9.45 5.84 15.40
CA ILE A 56 -10.12 4.59 15.81
C ILE A 56 -10.83 3.92 14.62
N LEU A 57 -11.51 4.71 13.79
CA LEU A 57 -12.22 4.22 12.61
C LEU A 57 -11.24 3.64 11.58
N THR A 58 -10.14 4.34 11.33
CA THR A 58 -9.10 3.88 10.37
C THR A 58 -8.43 2.61 10.86
N MET A 59 -8.14 2.48 12.15
CA MET A 59 -7.62 1.25 12.74
C MET A 59 -8.62 0.09 12.65
N MET A 60 -9.92 0.32 12.90
CA MET A 60 -10.95 -0.71 12.73
C MET A 60 -11.04 -1.20 11.28
N ILE A 61 -11.03 -0.28 10.31
CA ILE A 61 -11.06 -0.63 8.89
C ILE A 61 -9.80 -1.43 8.51
N ALA A 62 -8.62 -0.97 8.93
CA ALA A 62 -7.35 -1.67 8.65
C ALA A 62 -7.34 -3.08 9.26
N GLY A 63 -7.78 -3.23 10.51
CA GLY A 63 -7.89 -4.52 11.19
C GLY A 63 -8.88 -5.46 10.50
N GLY A 64 -10.03 -4.94 10.07
CA GLY A 64 -11.03 -5.70 9.31
C GLY A 64 -10.48 -6.20 7.97
N LEU A 65 -9.76 -5.34 7.24
CA LEU A 65 -9.12 -5.70 5.97
C LEU A 65 -8.00 -6.74 6.16
N ALA A 66 -7.17 -6.58 7.20
CA ALA A 66 -6.12 -7.54 7.54
C ALA A 66 -6.71 -8.91 7.92
N GLY A 67 -7.80 -8.92 8.70
CA GLY A 67 -8.53 -10.14 9.05
C GLY A 67 -9.14 -10.83 7.83
N LEU A 68 -9.73 -10.06 6.90
CA LEU A 68 -10.23 -10.60 5.63
C LEU A 68 -9.12 -11.19 4.77
N ALA A 69 -7.98 -10.51 4.65
CA ALA A 69 -6.82 -11.01 3.91
C ALA A 69 -6.34 -12.36 4.49
N GLY A 70 -6.18 -12.44 5.81
CA GLY A 70 -5.79 -13.67 6.48
C GLY A 70 -6.81 -14.81 6.36
N GLY A 71 -8.11 -14.48 6.42
CA GLY A 71 -9.18 -15.43 6.18
C GLY A 71 -9.16 -16.00 4.76
N ILE A 72 -8.96 -15.15 3.75
CA ILE A 72 -8.87 -15.57 2.35
C ILE A 72 -7.68 -16.51 2.13
N GLU A 73 -6.54 -16.21 2.74
CA GLU A 73 -5.33 -17.02 2.59
C GLU A 73 -5.44 -18.39 3.29
N THR A 74 -5.94 -18.40 4.52
CA THR A 74 -6.09 -19.63 5.32
C THR A 74 -7.18 -20.55 4.80
N LEU A 75 -8.35 -20.01 4.44
CA LEU A 75 -9.46 -20.81 3.88
C LEU A 75 -9.27 -21.14 2.39
N GLY A 76 -8.55 -20.31 1.63
CA GLY A 76 -8.46 -20.44 0.18
C GLY A 76 -7.27 -21.25 -0.34
N LEU A 77 -6.06 -21.03 0.20
CA LEU A 77 -4.83 -21.62 -0.35
C LEU A 77 -4.40 -22.86 0.41
N ASN A 78 -4.20 -22.73 1.72
CA ASN A 78 -3.51 -23.76 2.49
C ASN A 78 -4.45 -24.80 3.11
N HIS A 79 -5.76 -24.48 3.26
CA HIS A 79 -6.75 -25.29 4.01
C HIS A 79 -6.26 -25.72 5.41
N LYS A 80 -5.18 -25.10 5.89
CA LYS A 80 -4.37 -25.41 7.07
C LYS A 80 -3.67 -24.12 7.49
N PHE A 81 -3.49 -23.93 8.79
CA PHE A 81 -2.64 -22.87 9.31
C PHE A 81 -1.17 -23.24 9.10
N ALA A 82 -0.54 -22.67 8.07
CA ALA A 82 0.89 -22.83 7.83
C ALA A 82 1.68 -21.94 8.82
N PRO A 83 2.80 -22.41 9.39
CA PRO A 83 3.64 -21.62 10.30
C PRO A 83 4.15 -20.30 9.70
N GLU A 84 4.30 -20.29 8.37
CA GLU A 84 4.82 -19.17 7.57
C GLU A 84 3.89 -17.93 7.60
N PHE A 85 2.61 -18.12 7.96
CA PHE A 85 1.61 -17.05 8.01
C PHE A 85 1.87 -16.00 9.10
N THR A 86 2.54 -16.37 10.19
CA THR A 86 2.69 -15.50 11.38
C THR A 86 3.64 -14.32 11.19
N GLY A 87 4.58 -14.37 10.24
CA GLY A 87 5.65 -13.37 10.13
C GLY A 87 5.87 -12.75 8.74
N GLY A 88 5.72 -13.52 7.66
CA GLY A 88 6.13 -13.07 6.32
C GLY A 88 5.15 -12.11 5.66
N VAL A 89 3.88 -12.50 5.58
CA VAL A 89 2.85 -11.82 4.76
C VAL A 89 2.64 -10.36 5.16
N GLY A 90 2.66 -10.05 6.45
CA GLY A 90 2.52 -8.69 6.95
C GLY A 90 3.74 -7.81 6.63
N PHE A 91 4.95 -8.39 6.71
CA PHE A 91 6.20 -7.69 6.37
C PHE A 91 6.28 -7.39 4.87
N ASP A 92 5.90 -8.34 4.03
CA ASP A 92 5.81 -8.16 2.59
C ASP A 92 4.72 -7.12 2.22
N GLY A 93 3.64 -7.06 3.01
CA GLY A 93 2.62 -6.02 2.88
C GLY A 93 3.16 -4.59 3.07
N ILE A 94 4.11 -4.38 3.99
CA ILE A 94 4.78 -3.08 4.19
C ILE A 94 5.58 -2.73 2.94
N THR A 95 6.31 -3.69 2.40
CA THR A 95 7.10 -3.56 1.18
C THR A 95 6.24 -3.13 -0.01
N VAL A 96 5.12 -3.83 -0.23
CA VAL A 96 4.14 -3.50 -1.29
C VAL A 96 3.56 -2.09 -1.10
N ALA A 97 3.25 -1.70 0.14
CA ALA A 97 2.69 -0.38 0.45
C ALA A 97 3.67 0.76 0.17
N LEU A 98 4.96 0.54 0.47
CA LEU A 98 6.03 1.49 0.17
C LEU A 98 6.26 1.62 -1.34
N LEU A 99 6.30 0.49 -2.05
CA LEU A 99 6.46 0.46 -3.50
C LEU A 99 5.32 1.19 -4.21
N GLY A 100 4.08 1.01 -3.71
CA GLY A 100 2.89 1.68 -4.21
C GLY A 100 2.69 3.13 -3.77
N GLN A 101 3.63 3.71 -3.01
CA GLN A 101 3.57 5.09 -2.47
C GLN A 101 2.22 5.44 -1.82
N THR A 102 1.68 4.52 -1.00
CA THR A 102 0.37 4.65 -0.34
C THR A 102 -0.82 4.98 -1.27
N ASN A 103 -0.68 4.81 -2.58
CA ASN A 103 -1.77 4.92 -3.55
C ASN A 103 -2.40 3.53 -3.80
N PRO A 104 -3.71 3.35 -3.58
CA PRO A 104 -4.39 2.07 -3.81
C PRO A 104 -4.10 1.41 -5.16
N ILE A 105 -4.00 2.19 -6.25
CA ILE A 105 -3.69 1.65 -7.58
C ILE A 105 -2.23 1.19 -7.67
N GLY A 106 -1.31 1.97 -7.09
CA GLY A 106 0.11 1.63 -7.04
C GLY A 106 0.38 0.37 -6.22
N VAL A 107 -0.38 0.17 -5.13
CA VAL A 107 -0.32 -1.02 -4.27
C VAL A 107 -0.72 -2.28 -5.04
N VAL A 108 -1.77 -2.22 -5.87
CA VAL A 108 -2.20 -3.38 -6.70
C VAL A 108 -1.11 -3.78 -7.69
N LEU A 109 -0.53 -2.80 -8.40
CA LEU A 109 0.55 -3.07 -9.36
C LEU A 109 1.81 -3.61 -8.67
N SER A 110 2.14 -3.06 -7.51
CA SER A 110 3.27 -3.49 -6.67
C SER A 110 3.09 -4.92 -6.18
N ALA A 111 1.89 -5.27 -5.70
CA ALA A 111 1.56 -6.62 -5.25
C ALA A 111 1.67 -7.63 -6.40
N PHE A 112 1.23 -7.26 -7.59
CA PHE A 112 1.33 -8.12 -8.77
C PHE A 112 2.79 -8.36 -9.18
N LEU A 113 3.62 -7.31 -9.17
CA LEU A 113 5.05 -7.43 -9.46
C LEU A 113 5.76 -8.35 -8.46
N LEU A 114 5.60 -8.07 -7.17
CA LEU A 114 6.27 -8.84 -6.12
C LEU A 114 5.77 -10.28 -6.05
N GLY A 115 4.46 -10.50 -6.20
CA GLY A 115 3.87 -11.83 -6.28
C GLY A 115 4.32 -12.60 -7.52
N ALA A 116 4.53 -11.94 -8.66
CA ALA A 116 5.07 -12.57 -9.87
C ALA A 116 6.54 -12.96 -9.70
N LEU A 117 7.35 -12.11 -9.04
CA LEU A 117 8.74 -12.43 -8.71
C LEU A 117 8.83 -13.61 -7.74
N ASP A 118 7.96 -13.65 -6.74
CA ASP A 118 7.93 -14.72 -5.75
C ASP A 118 7.48 -16.06 -6.37
N ALA A 119 6.40 -16.05 -7.15
CA ALA A 119 5.91 -17.24 -7.86
C ALA A 119 6.90 -17.73 -8.93
N GLY A 120 7.51 -16.80 -9.69
CA GLY A 120 8.52 -17.12 -10.70
C GLY A 120 9.80 -17.66 -10.06
N GLY A 121 10.21 -17.08 -8.95
CA GLY A 121 11.39 -17.50 -8.22
C GLY A 121 11.22 -18.87 -7.56
N ALA A 122 10.07 -19.15 -6.96
CA ALA A 122 9.73 -20.51 -6.50
C ALA A 122 9.82 -21.52 -7.64
N ARG A 123 9.35 -21.18 -8.85
CA ARG A 123 9.48 -22.04 -10.05
C ARG A 123 10.94 -22.27 -10.44
N MET A 124 11.76 -21.23 -10.42
CA MET A 124 13.20 -21.31 -10.73
C MET A 124 14.00 -22.12 -9.69
N GLN A 125 13.57 -22.10 -8.43
CA GLN A 125 14.14 -22.95 -7.38
C GLN A 125 13.89 -24.44 -7.69
N PHE A 126 12.69 -24.79 -8.15
CA PHE A 126 12.37 -26.18 -8.51
C PHE A 126 13.07 -26.66 -9.79
N ASP A 127 13.16 -25.81 -10.83
CA ASP A 127 13.67 -26.22 -12.15
C ASP A 127 15.19 -26.07 -12.30
N SER A 128 15.81 -25.06 -11.66
CA SER A 128 17.22 -24.67 -11.90
C SER A 128 18.10 -24.72 -10.65
N GLY A 129 17.57 -25.12 -9.49
CA GLY A 129 18.32 -25.22 -8.23
C GLY A 129 18.79 -23.87 -7.67
N VAL A 130 18.22 -22.77 -8.15
CA VAL A 130 18.55 -21.41 -7.70
C VAL A 130 17.93 -21.17 -6.33
N SER A 131 18.72 -20.72 -5.35
CA SER A 131 18.20 -20.43 -3.99
C SER A 131 17.18 -19.29 -4.02
N ALA A 132 16.13 -19.40 -3.20
CA ALA A 132 15.12 -18.35 -3.01
C ALA A 132 15.74 -17.02 -2.51
N ASP A 133 16.94 -17.08 -1.91
CA ASP A 133 17.67 -15.91 -1.45
C ASP A 133 17.92 -14.89 -2.56
N ILE A 134 18.08 -15.32 -3.82
CA ILE A 134 18.30 -14.41 -4.94
C ILE A 134 17.06 -13.52 -5.17
N ILE A 135 15.86 -14.09 -5.03
CA ILE A 135 14.60 -13.35 -5.17
C ILE A 135 14.50 -12.31 -4.06
N GLN A 136 14.82 -12.70 -2.83
CA GLN A 136 14.79 -11.80 -1.68
C GLN A 136 15.77 -10.63 -1.85
N VAL A 137 16.97 -10.89 -2.37
CA VAL A 137 17.95 -9.84 -2.70
C VAL A 137 17.41 -8.91 -3.79
N ILE A 138 16.79 -9.44 -4.85
CA ILE A 138 16.19 -8.62 -5.92
C ILE A 138 15.06 -7.75 -5.36
N GLN A 139 14.15 -8.31 -4.55
CA GLN A 139 13.06 -7.56 -3.92
C GLN A 139 13.61 -6.44 -3.02
N ALA A 140 14.66 -6.72 -2.22
CA ALA A 140 15.32 -5.73 -1.39
C ALA A 140 15.97 -4.60 -2.20
N LEU A 141 16.58 -4.92 -3.35
CA LEU A 141 17.13 -3.91 -4.26
C LEU A 141 16.04 -3.05 -4.88
N VAL A 142 14.92 -3.64 -5.33
CA VAL A 142 13.76 -2.89 -5.86
C VAL A 142 13.24 -1.91 -4.82
N LEU A 143 13.06 -2.38 -3.59
CA LEU A 143 12.70 -1.54 -2.43
C LEU A 143 13.69 -0.41 -2.20
N ALA A 144 14.99 -0.72 -2.21
CA ALA A 144 16.04 0.26 -1.99
C ALA A 144 15.99 1.36 -3.06
N PHE A 145 15.82 1.01 -4.34
CA PHE A 145 15.71 1.98 -5.43
C PHE A 145 14.45 2.85 -5.33
N VAL A 146 13.32 2.30 -4.89
CA VAL A 146 12.07 3.07 -4.75
C VAL A 146 12.08 3.96 -3.51
N ALA A 147 12.68 3.49 -2.41
CA ALA A 147 12.83 4.27 -1.19
C ALA A 147 13.94 5.33 -1.28
N ALA A 148 14.97 5.11 -2.11
CA ALA A 148 16.12 6.00 -2.30
C ALA A 148 15.74 7.47 -2.49
N PRO A 149 14.84 7.88 -3.42
CA PRO A 149 14.48 9.29 -3.58
C PRO A 149 13.88 9.91 -2.32
N THR A 150 13.07 9.16 -1.58
CA THR A 150 12.47 9.62 -0.32
C THR A 150 13.55 9.77 0.77
N ILE A 151 14.45 8.80 0.89
CA ILE A 151 15.55 8.78 1.87
C ILE A 151 16.55 9.89 1.60
N ILE A 152 17.02 10.03 0.35
CA ILE A 152 17.95 11.07 -0.08
C ILE A 152 17.34 12.44 0.23
N ARG A 153 16.07 12.64 -0.09
CA ARG A 153 15.38 13.90 0.19
C ARG A 153 15.29 14.20 1.68
N GLN A 154 15.02 13.20 2.53
CA GLN A 154 14.97 13.37 3.98
C GLN A 154 16.34 13.72 4.57
N ILE A 155 17.41 13.03 4.15
CA ILE A 155 18.78 13.28 4.62
C ILE A 155 19.27 14.66 4.19
N TYR A 156 19.12 15.01 2.92
CA TYR A 156 19.61 16.28 2.38
C TYR A 156 18.64 17.46 2.60
N ARG A 157 17.52 17.26 3.31
CA ARG A 157 16.47 18.27 3.56
C ARG A 157 16.10 19.09 2.31
N ILE A 158 16.07 18.46 1.14
CA ILE A 158 15.77 19.15 -0.11
C ILE A 158 14.27 19.48 -0.12
N ARG A 159 13.98 20.79 0.00
CA ARG A 159 12.63 21.36 0.00
C ARG A 159 11.91 20.97 -1.30
N LYS A 160 10.60 20.69 -1.23
CA LYS A 160 9.76 20.44 -2.41
C LYS A 160 10.02 21.51 -3.49
N PRO A 161 10.42 21.13 -4.73
CA PRO A 161 10.02 21.92 -5.87
C PRO A 161 8.49 21.97 -5.79
N SER A 162 7.95 23.17 -5.61
CA SER A 162 6.54 23.42 -5.75
C SER A 162 6.15 23.01 -7.18
N ASP A 163 5.46 21.89 -7.33
CA ASP A 163 4.75 21.64 -8.58
C ASP A 163 3.65 22.69 -8.68
N GLN A 164 3.90 23.67 -9.55
CA GLN A 164 3.00 24.71 -10.09
C GLN A 164 2.61 25.77 -9.03
N VAL A 165 3.13 27.01 -9.04
CA VAL A 165 2.88 28.07 -10.04
C VAL A 165 1.44 28.03 -10.57
N GLU A 166 0.46 27.73 -9.72
CA GLU A 166 -0.91 28.17 -9.98
C GLU A 166 -1.00 29.61 -9.51
N SER A 167 -0.62 30.50 -10.43
CA SER A 167 -1.06 31.89 -10.50
C SER A 167 -1.46 32.50 -9.16
N THR A 168 -0.47 33.03 -8.45
CA THR A 168 -0.64 34.32 -7.80
C THR A 168 -0.96 35.37 -8.86
N VAL A 169 -2.08 35.24 -9.57
CA VAL A 169 -2.83 36.40 -10.04
C VAL A 169 -3.50 36.92 -8.77
N PHE A 170 -2.67 37.54 -7.93
CA PHE A 170 -3.13 38.68 -7.17
C PHE A 170 -3.67 39.65 -8.22
N SER A 171 -4.96 39.59 -8.53
CA SER A 171 -5.65 40.74 -9.07
C SER A 171 -5.76 41.77 -7.94
N SER A 172 -4.63 42.35 -7.57
CA SER A 172 -4.60 43.65 -6.94
C SER A 172 -5.13 44.63 -7.99
N GLY A 173 -6.35 45.07 -7.80
CA GLY A 173 -7.02 46.01 -8.70
C GLY A 173 -8.28 46.60 -8.08
N TRP A 174 -8.29 46.81 -6.76
CA TRP A 174 -9.25 47.71 -6.12
C TRP A 174 -8.56 49.07 -5.96
N GLY A 175 -9.05 50.10 -6.65
CA GLY A 175 -8.65 51.48 -6.42
C GLY A 175 -8.23 52.27 -7.66
N ARG A 176 -9.17 52.53 -8.57
CA ARG A 176 -9.43 53.87 -9.13
C ARG A 176 -10.80 53.91 -9.80
#